data_AF-A0A0F9KK85-F1
#
_entry.id   AF-A0A0F9KK85-F1
#
_cell.length_a   1.000
_cell.length_b   1.000
_cell.length_c   1.000
_cell.angle_alpha   90.00
_cell.angle_beta   90.00
_cell.angle_gamma   90.00
#
_symmetry.space_group_name_H-M   'P 1'
#
loop_
_entity.id
_entity.type
_entity.pdbx_description
1 polymer ?
#
loop_
_entity_poly.entity_id
_entity_poly.type
_entity_poly.pdbx_seq_one_letter_code
_entity_poly.pdbx_strand_id
1 'polypeptide(L)'
;MRKPYTIPEQEIEILINGLMEHGDEETYNRMRDKTFFVIDKKDDLDEMLMDMYETMIVRARELVVKNEKDKELQNILYQLASILRILAHELYRTYIKNGKGRDNERFIRLVSFNKDAPVTT
;
A
#
# COMPACT_ATOMS: atom_id res chain seq x y z
N MET A 1 -1.70 -12.04 -19.88
CA MET A 1 -1.28 -10.94 -19.00
C MET A 1 -2.51 -10.38 -18.31
N ARG A 2 -2.51 -10.28 -16.98
CA ARG A 2 -3.57 -9.62 -16.19
C ARG A 2 -3.53 -8.11 -16.46
N LYS A 3 -4.69 -7.45 -16.45
CA LYS A 3 -4.73 -5.98 -16.41
C LYS A 3 -4.41 -5.51 -14.98
N PRO A 4 -3.48 -4.56 -14.77
CA PRO A 4 -3.23 -3.97 -13.46
C PRO A 4 -4.53 -3.49 -12.82
N TYR A 5 -4.67 -3.68 -11.52
CA TYR A 5 -5.80 -3.13 -10.79
C TYR A 5 -5.65 -1.61 -10.74
N THR A 6 -6.56 -0.91 -11.41
CA THR A 6 -6.64 0.55 -11.30
C THR A 6 -7.52 0.87 -10.12
N ILE A 7 -6.94 1.44 -9.07
CA ILE A 7 -7.71 1.95 -7.94
C ILE A 7 -8.62 3.10 -8.42
N PRO A 8 -9.94 3.04 -8.18
CA PRO A 8 -10.84 4.13 -8.55
C PRO A 8 -10.47 5.45 -7.87
N GLU A 9 -10.65 6.59 -8.56
CA GLU A 9 -10.36 7.93 -8.00
C GLU A 9 -11.03 8.17 -6.64
N GLN A 10 -12.29 7.77 -6.53
CA GLN A 10 -13.05 7.91 -5.29
C GLN A 10 -12.44 7.14 -4.12
N GLU A 11 -11.86 5.96 -4.36
CA GLU A 11 -11.18 5.18 -3.32
C GLU A 11 -9.89 5.88 -2.86
N ILE A 12 -9.23 6.59 -3.77
CA ILE A 12 -8.03 7.38 -3.46
C ILE A 12 -8.42 8.60 -2.62
N GLU A 13 -9.49 9.30 -2.97
CA GLU A 13 -10.03 10.42 -2.18
C GLU A 13 -10.43 9.97 -0.78
N ILE A 14 -11.07 8.80 -0.63
CA ILE A 14 -11.40 8.22 0.68
C ILE A 14 -10.14 7.97 1.50
N LEU A 15 -9.08 7.43 0.88
CA LEU A 15 -7.82 7.16 1.57
C LEU A 15 -7.10 8.46 1.99
N ILE A 16 -7.09 9.47 1.12
CA ILE A 16 -6.54 10.79 1.42
C ILE A 16 -7.30 11.43 2.59
N ASN A 17 -8.63 11.47 2.50
CA ASN A 17 -9.47 12.04 3.55
C ASN A 17 -9.33 11.29 4.86
N GLY A 18 -9.24 9.96 4.83
CA GLY A 18 -8.97 9.15 6.02
C GLY A 18 -7.69 9.59 6.72
N LEU A 19 -6.62 9.80 5.96
CA LEU A 19 -5.33 10.21 6.51
C LEU A 19 -5.35 11.66 7.03
N MET A 20 -6.06 12.55 6.35
CA MET A 20 -6.23 13.95 6.77
C MET A 20 -7.12 14.10 8.02
N GLU A 21 -8.21 13.36 8.12
CA GLU A 21 -9.21 13.51 9.17
C GLU A 21 -8.91 12.67 10.42
N HIS A 22 -8.26 11.51 10.25
CA HIS A 22 -8.08 10.53 11.32
C HIS A 22 -6.62 10.20 11.63
N GLY A 23 -5.68 10.69 10.81
CA GLY A 23 -4.25 10.39 10.97
C GLY A 23 -3.84 9.04 10.39
N ASP A 24 -2.54 8.77 10.50
CA ASP A 24 -1.88 7.59 9.95
C ASP A 24 -2.25 6.30 10.68
N GLU A 25 -2.32 6.31 12.01
CA GLU A 25 -2.62 5.12 12.82
C GLU A 25 -4.03 4.57 12.56
N GLU A 26 -5.05 5.43 12.61
CA GLU A 26 -6.44 5.00 12.40
C GLU A 26 -6.65 4.56 10.94
N THR A 27 -6.05 5.28 9.98
CA THR A 27 -6.08 4.89 8.56
C THR A 27 -5.43 3.53 8.34
N TYR A 28 -4.26 3.31 8.95
CA TYR A 28 -3.57 2.04 8.94
C TYR A 28 -4.44 0.90 9.50
N ASN A 29 -5.01 1.08 10.70
CA ASN A 29 -5.82 0.06 11.36
C ASN A 29 -7.03 -0.35 10.49
N ARG A 30 -7.74 0.62 9.91
CA ARG A 30 -8.88 0.35 9.01
C ARG A 30 -8.46 -0.39 7.75
N MET A 31 -7.34 0.01 7.13
CA MET A 31 -6.82 -0.67 5.94
C MET A 31 -6.37 -2.09 6.26
N ARG A 32 -5.72 -2.29 7.41
CA ARG A 32 -5.30 -3.58 7.93
C ARG A 32 -6.48 -4.51 8.13
N ASP A 33 -7.49 -4.07 8.86
CA ASP A 33 -8.68 -4.87 9.15
C ASP A 33 -9.39 -5.31 7.87
N LYS A 34 -9.57 -4.40 6.91
CA LYS A 34 -10.13 -4.73 5.59
C LYS A 34 -9.28 -5.74 4.83
N THR A 35 -7.96 -5.56 4.82
CA THR A 35 -7.01 -6.45 4.12
C THR A 35 -7.06 -7.86 4.68
N PHE A 36 -6.99 -8.00 6.01
CA PHE A 36 -6.97 -9.30 6.66
C PHE A 36 -8.35 -9.97 6.76
N PHE A 37 -9.45 -9.20 6.68
CA PHE A 37 -10.80 -9.77 6.55
C PHE A 37 -11.00 -10.53 5.22
N VAL A 38 -10.27 -10.18 4.16
CA VAL A 38 -10.45 -10.76 2.81
C VAL A 38 -9.29 -11.65 2.36
N ILE A 39 -8.28 -11.88 3.20
CA ILE A 39 -7.03 -12.57 2.83
C ILE A 39 -7.22 -13.97 2.24
N ASP A 40 -8.24 -14.70 2.69
CA ASP A 40 -8.56 -16.04 2.17
C ASP A 40 -9.62 -16.03 1.06
N LYS A 41 -10.20 -14.86 0.78
CA LYS A 41 -11.26 -14.67 -0.23
C LYS A 41 -10.74 -14.08 -1.54
N LYS A 42 -9.53 -13.52 -1.53
CA LYS A 42 -8.90 -12.86 -2.69
C LYS A 42 -7.51 -13.41 -2.95
N ASP A 43 -7.40 -14.14 -4.06
CA ASP A 43 -6.13 -14.75 -4.48
C ASP A 43 -5.10 -13.73 -4.96
N ASP A 44 -5.54 -12.54 -5.37
CA ASP A 44 -4.73 -11.47 -5.96
C ASP A 44 -4.51 -10.27 -5.02
N LEU A 45 -4.71 -10.45 -3.72
CA LEU A 45 -4.63 -9.37 -2.73
C LEU A 45 -3.26 -8.68 -2.67
N ASP A 46 -2.18 -9.45 -2.84
CA ASP A 46 -0.81 -8.96 -2.97
C ASP A 46 -0.62 -8.07 -4.20
N GLU A 47 -1.12 -8.51 -5.35
CA GLU A 47 -1.11 -7.72 -6.59
C GLU A 47 -1.93 -6.44 -6.44
N MET A 48 -3.09 -6.50 -5.79
CA MET A 48 -3.91 -5.32 -5.53
C MET A 48 -3.16 -4.30 -4.66
N LEU A 49 -2.51 -4.75 -3.58
CA LEU A 49 -1.71 -3.86 -2.72
C LEU A 49 -0.51 -3.25 -3.48
N MET A 50 0.14 -4.03 -4.34
CA MET A 50 1.20 -3.55 -5.23
C MET A 50 0.70 -2.45 -6.17
N ASP A 51 -0.38 -2.72 -6.89
CA ASP A 51 -0.92 -1.79 -7.88
C ASP A 51 -1.39 -0.48 -7.20
N MET A 52 -1.96 -0.57 -5.99
CA MET A 52 -2.30 0.60 -5.17
C MET A 52 -1.05 1.38 -4.74
N TYR A 53 -0.01 0.69 -4.26
CA TYR A 53 1.25 1.31 -3.87
C TYR A 53 1.88 2.08 -5.03
N GLU A 54 1.96 1.45 -6.21
CA GLU A 54 2.53 2.08 -7.41
C GLU A 54 1.70 3.29 -7.83
N THR A 55 0.37 3.21 -7.76
CA THR A 55 -0.52 4.33 -8.08
C THR A 55 -0.22 5.55 -7.20
N MET A 56 -0.07 5.37 -5.88
CA MET A 56 0.23 6.47 -4.96
C MET A 56 1.59 7.09 -5.26
N ILE A 57 2.62 6.27 -5.52
CA ILE A 57 3.97 6.74 -5.85
C ILE A 57 4.00 7.51 -7.18
N VAL A 58 3.34 6.99 -8.22
CA VAL A 58 3.29 7.64 -9.53
C VAL A 58 2.64 9.01 -9.41
N ARG A 59 1.48 9.11 -8.73
CA ARG A 59 0.81 10.39 -8.51
C ARG A 59 1.64 11.38 -7.70
N ALA A 60 2.26 10.93 -6.61
CA ALA A 60 3.13 11.77 -5.79
C ALA A 60 4.31 12.35 -6.61
N ARG A 61 4.81 11.60 -7.60
CA ARG A 61 5.85 12.04 -8.53
C ARG A 61 5.31 12.97 -9.61
N GLU A 62 4.12 12.73 -10.14
CA GLU A 62 3.50 13.59 -11.14
C GLU A 62 3.25 15.01 -10.61
N LEU A 63 2.91 15.16 -9.33
CA LEU A 63 2.79 16.47 -8.67
C LEU A 63 4.11 17.26 -8.76
N VAL A 64 5.27 16.58 -8.63
CA VAL A 64 6.59 17.22 -8.81
C VAL A 64 6.80 17.68 -10.24
N VAL A 65 6.51 16.79 -11.20
CA VAL A 65 6.79 17.01 -12.63
C VAL A 65 5.92 18.14 -13.17
N LYS A 66 4.65 18.22 -12.75
CA LYS A 66 3.72 19.28 -13.15
C LYS A 66 3.98 20.61 -12.46
N ASN A 67 4.98 20.68 -11.56
CA ASN A 67 5.29 21.86 -10.74
C ASN A 67 4.08 22.33 -9.92
N GLU A 68 3.15 21.41 -9.64
CA GLU A 68 1.99 21.65 -8.78
C GLU A 68 2.51 21.71 -7.35
N LYS A 69 2.39 22.89 -6.72
CA LYS A 69 2.97 23.16 -5.39
C LYS A 69 2.19 22.51 -4.24
N ASP A 70 1.41 21.47 -4.50
CA ASP A 70 0.65 20.77 -3.47
C ASP A 70 1.55 19.76 -2.73
N LYS A 71 2.45 20.32 -1.92
CA LYS A 71 3.37 19.55 -1.07
C LYS A 71 2.61 18.73 -0.02
N GLU A 72 1.43 19.19 0.38
CA GLU A 72 0.61 18.50 1.37
C GLU A 72 0.02 17.22 0.78
N LEU A 73 -0.65 17.31 -0.36
CA LEU A 73 -1.16 16.14 -1.09
C LEU A 73 -0.02 15.18 -1.45
N GLN A 74 1.12 15.70 -1.89
CA GLN A 74 2.29 14.87 -2.15
C GLN A 74 2.73 14.08 -0.91
N ASN A 75 2.83 14.73 0.24
CA ASN A 75 3.23 14.06 1.49
C ASN A 75 2.21 13.01 1.90
N ILE A 76 0.92 13.30 1.77
CA ILE A 76 -0.17 12.35 2.05
C ILE A 76 -0.06 11.11 1.16
N LEU A 77 0.18 11.29 -0.15
CA LEU A 77 0.35 10.17 -1.08
C LEU A 77 1.58 9.31 -0.73
N TYR A 78 2.68 9.91 -0.28
CA TYR A 78 3.84 9.16 0.21
C TYR A 78 3.54 8.43 1.53
N GLN A 79 2.77 9.02 2.44
CA GLN A 79 2.34 8.37 3.67
C GLN A 79 1.44 7.16 3.38
N LEU A 80 0.47 7.30 2.47
CA LEU A 80 -0.36 6.20 1.99
C LEU A 80 0.47 5.08 1.35
N ALA A 81 1.46 5.43 0.52
CA ALA A 81 2.38 4.45 -0.06
C ALA A 81 3.19 3.71 1.03
N SER A 82 3.61 4.40 2.09
CA SER A 82 4.29 3.77 3.23
C SER A 82 3.39 2.78 3.97
N ILE A 83 2.14 3.17 4.24
CA ILE A 83 1.12 2.30 4.87
C ILE A 83 0.90 1.04 4.02
N LEU A 84 0.72 1.19 2.71
CA LEU A 84 0.53 0.08 1.77
C LEU A 84 1.73 -0.88 1.78
N ARG A 85 2.95 -0.35 1.87
CA ARG A 85 4.18 -1.16 1.98
C ARG A 85 4.24 -1.95 3.29
N ILE A 86 3.84 -1.35 4.41
CA ILE A 86 3.75 -2.04 5.70
C ILE A 86 2.73 -3.19 5.62
N LEU A 87 1.54 -2.91 5.09
CA LEU A 87 0.49 -3.92 4.90
C LEU A 87 0.93 -5.06 3.98
N ALA A 88 1.61 -4.75 2.88
CA ALA A 88 2.19 -5.76 1.98
C ALA A 88 3.17 -6.68 2.74
N HIS A 89 4.01 -6.11 3.61
CA HIS A 89 4.93 -6.89 4.43
C HIS A 89 4.19 -7.79 5.44
N GLU A 90 3.16 -7.27 6.13
CA GLU A 90 2.34 -8.09 7.04
C GLU A 90 1.61 -9.22 6.30
N LEU A 91 1.07 -8.93 5.12
CA LEU A 91 0.40 -9.89 4.26
C LEU A 91 1.37 -11.01 3.86
N TYR A 92 2.58 -10.66 3.43
CA TYR A 92 3.62 -11.62 3.08
C TYR A 92 4.00 -12.54 4.27
N ARG A 93 4.17 -11.97 5.48
CA ARG A 93 4.41 -12.79 6.68
C ARG A 93 3.26 -13.75 6.97
N THR A 94 2.03 -13.32 6.74
CA THR A 94 0.85 -14.15 6.94
C THR A 94 0.76 -15.28 5.90
N TYR A 95 1.07 -14.99 4.63
CA TYR A 95 1.17 -16.02 3.60
C TYR A 95 2.19 -17.10 3.95
N ILE A 96 3.39 -16.72 4.40
CA ILE A 96 4.41 -17.67 4.86
C ILE A 96 3.87 -18.53 6.02
N LYS A 97 3.27 -17.91 7.04
CA LYS A 97 2.70 -18.63 8.19
C LYS A 97 1.62 -19.64 7.79
N ASN A 98 0.84 -19.31 6.76
CA ASN A 98 -0.23 -20.16 6.24
C ASN A 98 0.25 -21.16 5.18
N GLY A 99 1.56 -21.27 4.94
CA GLY A 99 2.12 -22.17 3.92
C GLY A 99 1.79 -21.77 2.47
N LYS A 100 1.30 -20.55 2.24
CA LYS A 100 1.04 -20.00 0.91
C LYS A 100 2.34 -19.40 0.37
N GLY A 101 2.97 -20.10 -0.57
CA GLY A 101 4.10 -19.55 -1.34
C GLY A 101 3.63 -18.41 -2.25
N ARG A 102 4.39 -17.32 -2.29
CA ARG A 102 4.22 -16.22 -3.25
C ARG A 102 5.54 -15.99 -3.97
N ASP A 103 5.52 -16.20 -5.28
CA ASP A 103 6.70 -16.09 -6.14
C ASP A 103 6.67 -14.82 -7.01
N ASN A 104 5.74 -13.90 -6.74
CA ASN A 104 5.70 -12.63 -7.47
C ASN A 104 6.90 -11.77 -7.08
N GLU A 105 7.86 -11.65 -7.99
CA GLU A 105 9.07 -10.85 -7.79
C GLU A 105 8.80 -9.38 -7.45
N ARG A 106 7.79 -8.75 -8.06
CA ARG A 106 7.46 -7.33 -7.78
C ARG A 106 6.96 -7.17 -6.35
N PHE A 107 6.08 -8.07 -5.90
CA PHE A 107 5.61 -8.10 -4.53
C PHE A 107 6.73 -8.40 -3.53
N ILE A 108 7.57 -9.39 -3.83
CA ILE A 108 8.75 -9.72 -3.02
C ILE A 108 9.69 -8.49 -2.90
N ARG A 109 9.93 -7.77 -3.99
CA ARG A 109 10.75 -6.54 -4.00
C ARG A 109 10.13 -5.45 -3.11
N LEU A 110 8.82 -5.23 -3.16
CA LEU A 110 8.15 -4.26 -2.29
C LEU A 110 8.36 -4.58 -0.80
N VAL A 111 8.21 -5.86 -0.42
CA VAL A 111 8.32 -6.29 0.98
C VAL A 111 9.76 -6.46 1.47
N SER A 112 10.73 -6.64 0.56
CA SER A 112 12.16 -6.82 0.91
C SER A 112 12.82 -5.54 1.40
N PHE A 113 12.34 -4.35 0.99
CA PHE A 113 12.88 -3.07 1.47
C PHE A 113 12.67 -2.84 2.97
N ASN A 114 11.79 -3.62 3.63
CA ASN A 114 11.57 -3.56 5.08
C ASN A 114 12.48 -4.52 5.88
N LYS A 115 13.30 -5.39 5.23
CA LYS A 115 14.22 -6.27 5.96
C LYS A 115 15.40 -5.51 6.60
N ASP A 116 15.70 -4.31 6.11
CA ASP A 116 16.80 -3.47 6.61
C ASP A 116 16.36 -2.40 7.61
N ALA A 117 15.09 -2.36 7.98
CA ALA A 117 14.64 -1.50 9.09
C ALA A 117 15.02 -2.19 10.41
N PRO A 118 15.96 -1.62 11.21
CA PRO A 118 16.35 -2.24 12.47
C PRO A 118 15.13 -2.36 13.38
N VAL A 119 14.91 -3.55 13.91
CA VAL A 119 13.97 -3.76 15.03
C VAL A 119 14.58 -3.03 16.22
N THR A 120 14.03 -1.87 16.59
CA THR A 120 14.33 -1.25 17.87
C THR A 120 13.77 -2.14 18.96
N THR A 121 14.63 -2.98 19.53
CA THR A 121 14.45 -3.66 20.83
C THR A 121 14.51 -2.68 21.97
#